data_AF-A0A920B7E1-F1
#
_entry.id   AF-A0A920B7E1-F1
#
_cell.length_a   1.000
_cell.length_b   1.000
_cell.length_c   1.000
_cell.angle_alpha   90.00
_cell.angle_beta   90.00
_cell.angle_gamma   90.00
#
_symmetry.space_group_name_H-M   'P 1'
#
loop_
_entity.id
_entity.type
_entity.pdbx_description
1 polymer ?
#
loop_
_entity_poly.entity_id
_entity_poly.type
_entity_poly.pdbx_seq_one_letter_code
_entity_poly.pdbx_strand_id
1 'polypeptide(L)'
;MSLTGKEPIGSMGDDTPIAALSSKPQSVFNYFKQSFAQVTNPPIDPYREDSVMSLRVILGDKSSFFDFESNDNKFFYLDSPVLTSKEINF
;
A
#
# COMPACT_ATOMS: atom_id res chain seq x y z
N MET A 1 -14.53 -8.90 -2.02
CA MET A 1 -13.14 -9.37 -2.21
C MET A 1 -13.02 -10.90 -2.19
N SER A 2 -13.35 -11.64 -1.11
CA SER A 2 -13.07 -13.09 -1.04
C SER A 2 -13.67 -13.94 -2.18
N LEU A 3 -14.89 -13.66 -2.65
CA LEU A 3 -15.54 -14.46 -3.70
C LEU A 3 -15.01 -14.19 -5.11
N THR A 4 -14.68 -12.93 -5.43
CA THR A 4 -14.35 -12.47 -6.79
C THR A 4 -12.91 -12.03 -6.98
N GLY A 5 -12.14 -11.93 -5.89
CA GLY A 5 -10.80 -11.34 -5.88
C GLY A 5 -10.75 -9.83 -6.12
N LYS A 6 -11.90 -9.15 -6.22
CA LYS A 6 -11.98 -7.72 -6.56
C LYS A 6 -12.56 -6.87 -5.45
N GLU A 7 -12.13 -5.62 -5.40
CA GLU A 7 -12.73 -4.59 -4.55
C GLU A 7 -14.19 -4.32 -4.96
N PRO A 8 -15.08 -3.94 -4.02
CA PRO A 8 -16.46 -3.62 -4.34
C PRO A 8 -16.55 -2.34 -5.17
N ILE A 9 -17.44 -2.34 -6.18
CA ILE A 9 -17.74 -1.18 -7.01
C ILE A 9 -19.10 -0.61 -6.58
N GLY A 10 -19.20 0.71 -6.48
CA GLY A 10 -20.42 1.44 -6.15
C GLY A 10 -20.63 2.64 -7.07
N SER A 11 -21.64 3.46 -6.77
CA SER A 11 -21.99 4.66 -7.53
C SER A 11 -22.47 5.78 -6.61
N MET A 12 -22.50 7.02 -7.13
CA MET A 12 -22.76 8.27 -6.40
C MET A 12 -21.61 8.69 -5.46
N GLY A 13 -21.68 9.92 -4.96
CA GLY A 13 -20.69 10.47 -4.03
C GLY A 13 -20.88 9.99 -2.59
N ASP A 14 -19.87 10.24 -1.76
CA ASP A 14 -19.95 10.03 -0.31
C ASP A 14 -20.64 11.23 0.34
N ASP A 15 -21.88 11.04 0.79
CA ASP A 15 -22.71 12.05 1.47
C ASP A 15 -22.63 11.93 3.01
N THR A 16 -21.67 11.16 3.52
CA THR A 16 -21.44 11.08 4.96
C THR A 16 -20.63 12.29 5.46
N PRO A 17 -20.84 12.74 6.72
CA PRO A 17 -19.99 13.78 7.29
C PRO A 17 -18.53 13.36 7.28
N ILE A 18 -17.63 14.30 6.99
CA ILE A 18 -16.19 14.06 7.16
C ILE A 18 -15.90 13.56 8.58
N ALA A 19 -14.89 12.70 8.72
CA ALA A 19 -14.67 11.96 9.96
C ALA A 19 -14.61 12.85 11.22
N ALA A 20 -14.01 14.04 11.12
CA ALA A 20 -13.91 15.02 12.20
C ALA A 20 -15.25 15.62 12.66
N LEU A 21 -16.27 15.62 11.80
CA LEU A 21 -17.62 16.15 12.10
C LEU A 21 -18.64 15.05 12.39
N SER A 22 -18.23 13.78 12.35
CA SER A 22 -19.14 12.67 12.57
C SER A 22 -19.55 12.57 14.04
N SER A 23 -20.84 12.31 14.29
CA SER A 23 -21.34 11.95 15.62
C SER A 23 -21.11 10.48 15.99
N LYS A 24 -20.61 9.68 15.04
CA LYS A 24 -20.30 8.25 15.22
C LYS A 24 -18.79 8.05 15.35
N PRO A 25 -18.33 7.01 16.07
CA PRO A 25 -16.91 6.68 16.11
C PRO A 25 -16.40 6.38 14.69
N GLN A 26 -15.27 7.00 14.33
CA GLN A 26 -14.65 6.88 13.01
C GLN A 26 -13.32 6.15 13.12
N SER A 27 -12.99 5.36 12.09
CA SER A 27 -11.67 4.73 11.97
C SER A 27 -10.61 5.79 11.71
N VAL A 28 -9.40 5.60 12.26
CA VAL A 28 -8.25 6.49 12.02
C VAL A 28 -7.98 6.64 10.52
N PHE A 29 -8.19 5.59 9.73
CA PHE A 29 -8.00 5.63 8.27
C PHE A 29 -8.91 6.64 7.56
N ASN A 30 -10.08 6.99 8.12
CA ASN A 30 -11.01 7.93 7.49
C ASN A 30 -10.53 9.39 7.55
N TYR A 31 -9.57 9.69 8.42
CA TYR A 31 -8.96 11.01 8.57
C TYR A 31 -7.84 11.27 7.55
N PHE A 32 -7.24 10.20 6.99
CA PHE A 32 -6.22 10.31 5.95
C PHE A 32 -6.87 10.23 4.57
N LYS A 33 -6.56 11.18 3.69
CA LYS A 33 -7.04 11.20 2.31
C LYS A 33 -5.90 10.85 1.37
N GLN A 34 -6.20 10.00 0.38
CA GLN A 34 -5.23 9.59 -0.63
C GLN A 34 -4.88 10.80 -1.51
N SER A 35 -3.59 11.09 -1.63
CA SER A 35 -3.11 12.08 -2.59
C SER A 35 -3.09 11.49 -3.99
N PHE A 36 -3.35 12.32 -5.00
CA PHE A 36 -3.24 11.96 -6.40
C PHE A 36 -2.48 13.03 -7.17
N ALA A 37 -1.85 12.62 -8.27
CA ALA A 37 -1.13 13.52 -9.15
C ALA A 37 -2.09 14.20 -10.14
N GLN A 38 -1.87 15.49 -10.39
CA GLN A 38 -2.65 16.27 -11.36
C GLN A 38 -1.75 17.31 -12.02
N VAL A 39 -1.84 17.42 -13.35
CA VAL A 39 -1.10 18.37 -14.22
C VAL A 39 0.42 18.18 -14.22
N THR A 40 1.08 18.23 -13.06
CA THR A 40 2.55 18.22 -12.95
C THR A 40 3.17 16.89 -13.32
N ASN A 41 2.48 15.79 -13.04
CA ASN A 41 2.91 14.44 -13.40
C ASN A 41 1.68 13.55 -13.63
N PRO A 42 1.71 12.68 -14.65
CA PRO A 42 0.59 11.79 -14.96
C PRO A 42 0.51 10.61 -13.98
N PRO A 43 -0.69 10.12 -13.63
CA PRO A 43 -0.87 8.83 -12.97
C PRO A 43 -0.55 7.67 -13.92
N ILE A 44 -0.11 6.52 -13.38
CA ILE A 44 0.18 5.28 -14.13
C ILE A 44 -1.07 4.39 -14.12
N ASP A 45 -1.35 3.68 -15.22
CA ASP A 45 -2.43 2.69 -15.28
C ASP A 45 -2.00 1.36 -14.62
N PRO A 46 -2.55 0.99 -13.44
CA PRO A 46 -2.11 -0.20 -12.71
C PRO A 46 -2.53 -1.53 -13.36
N TYR A 47 -3.40 -1.52 -14.38
CA TYR A 47 -3.84 -2.73 -15.08
C TYR A 47 -3.11 -2.92 -16.41
N ARG A 48 -2.85 -1.83 -17.14
CA ARG A 48 -2.18 -1.90 -18.45
C ARG A 48 -0.67 -1.80 -18.36
N GLU A 49 -0.16 -1.16 -17.30
CA GLU A 49 1.27 -0.92 -17.07
C GLU A 49 1.74 -1.61 -15.78
N ASP A 50 1.15 -2.76 -15.43
CA ASP A 50 1.49 -3.50 -14.20
C ASP A 50 2.96 -3.93 -14.14
N SER A 51 3.56 -4.27 -15.29
CA SER A 51 4.95 -4.72 -15.42
C SER A 51 6.01 -3.70 -14.98
N VAL A 52 5.67 -2.41 -14.91
CA VAL A 52 6.57 -1.35 -14.43
C VAL A 52 6.33 -1.00 -12.96
N MET A 53 5.36 -1.63 -12.30
CA MET A 53 5.07 -1.47 -10.88
C MET A 53 5.54 -2.68 -10.06
N SER A 54 5.81 -2.48 -8.77
CA SER A 54 6.18 -3.59 -7.86
C SER A 54 5.67 -3.35 -6.45
N LEU A 55 5.21 -4.41 -5.81
CA LEU A 55 4.86 -4.46 -4.38
C LEU A 55 5.96 -5.09 -3.52
N ARG A 56 7.15 -5.35 -4.09
CA ARG A 56 8.24 -6.02 -3.38
C ARG A 56 8.65 -5.23 -2.13
N VAL A 57 8.75 -5.94 -1.01
CA VAL A 57 9.22 -5.41 0.28
C VAL A 57 10.55 -6.06 0.61
N ILE A 58 11.50 -5.24 1.08
CA ILE A 58 12.80 -5.69 1.58
C ILE A 58 12.82 -5.42 3.08
N LEU A 59 13.04 -6.48 3.86
CA LEU A 59 13.20 -6.43 5.31
C LEU A 59 14.65 -6.73 5.65
N GLY A 60 15.24 -5.96 6.56
CA GLY A 60 16.64 -6.10 6.95
C GLY A 60 17.23 -4.76 7.32
N ASP A 61 18.49 -4.77 7.75
CA ASP A 61 19.19 -3.55 8.15
C ASP A 61 19.47 -2.66 6.92
N LYS A 62 19.02 -1.41 6.98
CA LYS A 62 19.33 -0.41 5.96
C LYS A 62 20.63 0.27 6.37
N SER A 63 21.75 -0.42 6.14
CA SER A 63 23.07 0.15 6.31
C SER A 63 23.26 1.41 5.47
N SER A 64 24.23 2.24 5.84
CA SER A 64 24.56 3.45 5.09
C SER A 64 24.79 3.13 3.62
N PHE A 65 24.23 3.97 2.72
CA PHE A 65 24.44 3.84 1.28
C PHE A 65 25.92 3.95 0.87
N PHE A 66 26.77 4.49 1.73
CA PHE A 66 28.20 4.70 1.49
C PHE A 66 29.09 3.61 2.10
N ASP A 67 28.53 2.73 2.94
CA ASP A 67 29.28 1.68 3.62
C ASP A 67 29.23 0.40 2.76
N PHE A 68 30.17 0.28 1.83
CA PHE A 68 30.28 -0.88 0.92
C PHE A 68 30.92 -2.12 1.58
N GLU A 69 31.37 -2.03 2.84
CA GLU A 69 32.26 -3.02 3.47
C GLU A 69 31.60 -4.03 4.43
N SER A 70 30.28 -4.01 4.62
CA SER A 70 29.58 -5.00 5.48
C SER A 70 28.65 -5.92 4.67
N ASN A 71 29.23 -6.96 4.06
CA ASN A 71 28.54 -7.97 3.25
C ASN A 71 27.68 -8.99 4.04
N ASP A 72 27.48 -8.79 5.36
CA ASP A 72 26.72 -9.71 6.22
C ASP A 72 25.27 -9.28 6.46
N ASN A 73 24.77 -8.27 5.75
CA ASN A 73 23.40 -7.81 5.90
C ASN A 73 22.42 -8.84 5.32
N LYS A 74 21.79 -9.61 6.21
CA LYS A 74 20.75 -10.57 5.87
C LYS A 74 19.45 -9.82 5.55
N PHE A 75 19.10 -9.78 4.28
CA PHE A 75 17.81 -9.26 3.82
C PHE A 75 16.82 -10.39 3.57
N PHE A 76 15.56 -10.14 3.93
CA PHE A 76 14.41 -10.95 3.51
C PHE A 76 13.65 -10.18 2.44
N TYR A 77 13.28 -10.89 1.38
CA TYR A 77 12.54 -10.35 0.26
C TYR A 77 11.13 -10.94 0.27
N LEU A 78 10.13 -10.06 0.24
CA LEU A 78 8.72 -10.42 0.12
C LEU A 78 8.19 -9.84 -1.19
N ASP A 79 7.38 -10.59 -1.93
CA ASP A 79 6.79 -10.10 -3.18
C ASP A 79 5.62 -9.13 -2.94
N SER A 80 5.07 -9.08 -1.73
CA SER A 80 3.94 -8.24 -1.33
C SER A 80 4.07 -7.81 0.13
N PRO A 81 3.55 -6.63 0.51
CA PRO A 81 3.44 -6.22 1.91
C PRO A 81 2.33 -6.97 2.68
N VAL A 82 1.47 -7.72 2.00
CA VAL A 82 0.36 -8.47 2.61
C VAL A 82 0.75 -9.92 2.77
N LEU A 83 0.63 -10.42 3.98
CA LEU A 83 0.91 -11.82 4.34
C LEU A 83 -0.34 -12.51 4.85
N THR A 84 -0.52 -13.75 4.45
CA THR A 84 -1.51 -14.67 5.00
C THR A 84 -1.01 -15.27 6.32
N SER A 85 -1.92 -15.80 7.14
CA SER A 85 -1.54 -16.46 8.39
C SER A 85 -0.58 -17.64 8.18
N LYS A 86 -0.63 -18.30 7.00
CA LYS A 86 0.30 -19.39 6.66
C LYS A 86 1.71 -18.89 6.35
N GLU A 87 1.82 -17.72 5.71
CA GLU A 87 3.12 -17.11 5.38
C GLU A 87 3.80 -16.48 6.61
N ILE A 88 3.02 -16.08 7.62
CA ILE A 88 3.55 -15.55 8.89
C ILE A 88 4.02 -16.68 9.83
N ASN A 89 3.25 -17.76 9.91
CA ASN A 89 3.52 -18.86 10.83
C ASN A 89 4.48 -19.87 10.17
N PHE A 90 5.78 -19.53 10.17
CA PHE A 90 6.88 -20.46 9.86
C PHE A 90 7.01 -21.55 10.92
#